data_AF-X6MRU0-F1
#
_entry.id   AF-X6MRU0-F1
#
_cell.length_a   1.000
_cell.length_b   1.000
_cell.length_c   1.000
_cell.angle_alpha   90.00
_cell.angle_beta   90.00
_cell.angle_gamma   90.00
#
_symmetry.space_group_name_H-M   'P 1'
#
loop_
_entity.id
_entity.type
_entity.pdbx_description
1 polymer ?
#
loop_
_entity_poly.entity_id
_entity_poly.type
_entity_poly.pdbx_seq_one_letter_code
_entity_poly.pdbx_strand_id
1 'polypeptide(L)'
;MVKSQMNLMQILFSFSGRRLVLLSIFGVLALNGQPAADKVEKIPGYDSHINFDIYSGYLSVSDGHLFYFLTESSHDASADPLVLWLNGGLRHWKYFEICKKMKNKKKLCAGPGCSSLIGQFRELGPFHAYREHYQDWNGKDGPDKSQKASYGVEYNPYTFNSFANILFLESPMCVGFSYPNSMDCTTFVANDNTTATYNYEALQAFMAKFPQYVNNNFYIAGESYAGHYIPQLTWKIIQENKKIKNGQSDNIYLNIKSIAIGNPSTEHNSQWFEGLF
;
A
#
# COMPACT_ATOMS: atom_id res chain seq x y z
N MET A 1 -3.15 12.01 40.21
CA MET A 1 -1.83 12.49 39.71
C MET A 1 -1.56 11.64 38.48
N VAL A 2 -1.80 12.08 37.25
CA VAL A 2 -1.27 13.28 36.57
C VAL A 2 -2.42 14.08 35.93
N LYS A 3 -2.39 15.40 36.13
CA LYS A 3 -3.27 16.42 35.55
C LYS A 3 -2.47 17.19 34.49
N SER A 4 -3.18 17.70 33.48
CA SER A 4 -2.80 18.85 32.62
C SER A 4 -1.69 18.55 31.59
N GLN A 5 -1.83 18.86 30.29
CA GLN A 5 -2.21 20.18 29.78
C GLN A 5 -3.05 20.11 28.49
N MET A 6 -4.23 20.72 28.54
CA MET A 6 -4.93 21.26 27.37
C MET A 6 -4.44 22.68 27.15
N ASN A 7 -3.80 22.97 26.03
CA ASN A 7 -3.52 24.35 25.62
C ASN A 7 -4.82 24.99 25.10
N LEU A 8 -5.52 25.71 25.98
CA LEU A 8 -6.49 26.73 25.60
C LEU A 8 -5.71 28.00 25.24
N MET A 9 -5.69 28.38 23.96
CA MET A 9 -5.27 29.72 23.57
C MET A 9 -6.51 30.62 23.62
N GLN A 10 -6.68 31.34 24.73
CA GLN A 10 -7.67 32.41 24.85
C GLN A 10 -7.22 33.60 23.99
N ILE A 11 -8.01 33.98 22.99
CA ILE A 11 -7.84 35.24 22.26
C ILE A 11 -8.82 36.25 22.87
N LEU A 12 -8.31 37.18 23.67
CA LEU A 12 -9.04 38.36 24.12
C LEU A 12 -9.02 39.42 23.01
N PHE A 13 -10.19 39.87 22.56
CA PHE A 13 -10.32 41.03 21.68
C PHE A 13 -10.66 42.28 22.51
N SER A 14 -9.82 43.31 22.44
CA SER A 14 -10.20 44.68 22.83
C SER A 14 -10.25 45.55 21.58
N PHE A 15 -11.40 46.18 21.33
CA PHE A 15 -11.55 47.18 20.27
C PHE A 15 -11.07 48.55 20.76
N SER A 16 -10.08 49.12 20.07
CA SER A 16 -10.04 50.57 19.84
C SER A 16 -9.24 50.84 18.55
N GLY A 17 -9.76 51.75 17.74
CA GLY A 17 -9.46 51.84 16.31
C GLY A 17 -8.06 52.33 15.96
N ARG A 18 -7.45 51.68 14.97
CA ARG A 18 -6.83 52.25 13.76
C ARG A 18 -6.35 51.07 12.90
N ARG A 19 -6.51 51.20 11.58
CA ARG A 19 -6.29 50.17 10.56
C ARG A 19 -4.99 49.38 10.80
N LEU A 20 -5.12 48.08 11.09
CA LEU A 20 -4.01 47.14 11.11
C LEU A 20 -4.04 46.34 9.81
N VAL A 21 -3.01 46.49 8.97
CA VAL A 21 -2.78 45.60 7.83
C VAL A 21 -2.25 44.29 8.38
N LEU A 22 -3.06 43.24 8.33
CA LEU A 22 -2.68 41.88 8.72
C LEU A 22 -1.82 41.26 7.61
N LEU A 23 -0.50 41.28 7.79
CA LEU A 23 0.38 40.31 7.15
C LEU A 23 0.17 38.98 7.88
N SER A 24 -0.74 38.16 7.38
CA SER A 24 -0.90 36.78 7.85
C SER A 24 0.32 35.97 7.41
N ILE A 25 1.33 35.90 8.26
CA ILE A 25 2.38 34.89 8.16
C ILE A 25 1.73 33.58 8.60
N PHE A 26 1.15 32.85 7.66
CA PHE A 26 0.92 31.42 7.82
C PHE A 26 2.30 30.77 7.81
N GLY A 27 2.92 30.65 8.98
CA GLY A 27 4.00 29.72 9.18
C GLY A 27 3.45 28.33 8.96
N VAL A 28 3.71 27.76 7.78
CA VAL A 28 3.57 26.33 7.54
C VAL A 28 4.62 25.67 8.43
N LEU A 29 4.23 25.28 9.64
CA LEU A 29 4.93 24.24 10.37
C LEU A 29 4.78 22.98 9.52
N ALA A 30 5.75 22.74 8.63
CA ALA A 30 5.92 21.43 8.03
C ALA A 30 6.20 20.48 9.19
N LEU A 31 5.17 19.74 9.61
CA LEU A 31 5.31 18.54 10.42
C LEU A 31 6.02 17.50 9.56
N ASN A 32 7.31 17.70 9.32
CA ASN A 32 8.21 16.75 8.68
C ASN A 32 8.58 15.72 9.74
N GLY A 33 7.65 14.81 10.03
CA GLY A 33 7.90 13.69 10.91
C GLY A 33 7.31 12.44 10.30
N GLN A 34 8.17 11.55 9.81
CA GLN A 34 7.77 10.16 9.55
C GLN A 34 7.21 9.57 10.85
N PRO A 35 6.18 8.72 10.79
CA PRO A 35 5.64 8.05 11.95
C PRO A 35 6.71 7.12 12.55
N ALA A 36 7.39 7.57 13.60
CA ALA A 36 8.39 6.77 14.30
C ALA A 36 7.84 5.41 14.77
N ALA A 37 6.53 5.34 15.04
CA ALA A 37 5.84 4.11 15.45
C ALA A 37 5.78 3.03 14.34
N ASP A 38 5.81 3.44 13.06
CA ASP A 38 5.75 2.51 11.93
C ASP A 38 7.16 2.15 11.42
N LYS A 39 8.22 2.78 11.95
CA LYS A 39 9.60 2.54 11.49
C LYS A 39 10.06 1.13 11.88
N VAL A 40 10.56 0.39 10.89
CA VAL A 40 11.08 -0.97 11.09
C VAL A 40 12.58 -0.87 11.42
N GLU A 41 12.95 -1.24 12.65
CA GLU A 41 14.34 -1.17 13.11
C GLU A 41 15.20 -2.34 12.60
N LYS A 42 14.60 -3.52 12.43
CA LYS A 42 15.30 -4.73 12.01
C LYS A 42 14.39 -5.65 11.21
N ILE A 43 14.93 -6.27 10.17
CA ILE A 43 14.31 -7.38 9.46
C ILE A 43 14.83 -8.69 10.07
N PRO A 44 13.97 -9.53 10.68
CA PRO A 44 14.39 -10.81 11.20
C PRO A 44 15.02 -11.69 10.11
N GLY A 45 16.18 -12.28 10.38
CA GLY A 45 16.93 -13.09 9.41
C GLY A 45 17.84 -12.30 8.49
N TYR A 46 17.91 -10.97 8.62
CA TYR A 46 18.87 -10.12 7.91
C TYR A 46 19.69 -9.29 8.92
N ASP A 47 20.94 -9.68 9.13
CA ASP A 47 21.83 -9.05 10.11
C ASP A 47 22.77 -8.00 9.51
N SER A 48 22.76 -7.83 8.19
CA SER A 48 23.56 -6.80 7.51
C SER A 48 22.93 -5.42 7.68
N HIS A 49 23.77 -4.38 7.59
CA HIS A 49 23.32 -3.00 7.66
C HIS A 49 22.37 -2.66 6.49
N ILE A 50 21.24 -2.02 6.79
CA ILE A 50 20.28 -1.49 5.82
C ILE A 50 20.50 0.01 5.73
N ASN A 51 20.79 0.52 4.53
CA ASN A 51 21.14 1.92 4.28
C ASN A 51 19.96 2.80 3.83
N PHE A 52 18.74 2.33 4.01
CA PHE A 52 17.49 3.04 3.71
C PHE A 52 16.46 2.73 4.79
N ASP A 53 15.48 3.62 4.95
CA ASP A 53 14.43 3.40 5.94
C ASP A 53 13.32 2.48 5.40
N ILE A 54 12.68 1.78 6.33
CA ILE A 54 11.56 0.90 6.08
C ILE A 54 10.46 1.28 7.06
N TYR A 55 9.22 1.35 6.57
CA TYR A 55 8.05 1.60 7.39
C TYR A 55 7.00 0.53 7.13
N SER A 56 6.32 0.10 8.19
CA SER A 56 5.22 -0.84 8.07
C SER A 56 4.17 -0.55 9.12
N GLY A 57 2.90 -0.54 8.69
CA GLY A 57 1.80 -0.21 9.57
C GLY A 57 0.48 -0.20 8.83
N TYR A 58 -0.45 0.63 9.32
CA TYR A 58 -1.81 0.66 8.81
C TYR A 58 -2.21 2.06 8.31
N LEU A 59 -3.05 2.06 7.27
CA LEU A 59 -3.71 3.23 6.70
C LEU A 59 -5.21 3.06 6.93
N SER A 60 -5.79 3.95 7.72
CA SER A 60 -7.22 3.92 8.03
C SER A 60 -8.04 4.39 6.84
N VAL A 61 -9.08 3.64 6.51
CA VAL A 61 -10.08 3.93 5.48
C VAL A 61 -11.47 3.86 6.11
N SER A 62 -12.50 4.30 5.39
CA SER A 62 -13.85 4.44 5.93
C SER A 62 -14.45 3.17 6.55
N ASP A 63 -14.06 1.97 6.08
CA ASP A 63 -14.56 0.69 6.58
C ASP A 63 -13.46 -0.28 7.08
N GLY A 64 -12.29 0.23 7.45
CA GLY A 64 -11.23 -0.60 8.03
C GLY A 64 -9.83 -0.02 7.90
N HIS A 65 -8.86 -0.93 7.83
CA HIS A 65 -7.44 -0.59 7.80
C HIS A 65 -6.71 -1.42 6.73
N LEU A 66 -6.03 -0.74 5.82
CA LEU A 66 -5.13 -1.38 4.86
C LEU A 66 -3.70 -1.38 5.39
N PHE A 67 -3.08 -2.55 5.41
CA PHE A 67 -1.68 -2.71 5.77
C PHE A 67 -0.78 -2.23 4.63
N TYR A 68 0.30 -1.53 4.99
CA TYR A 68 1.31 -1.11 4.05
C TYR A 68 2.71 -1.49 4.51
N PHE A 69 3.59 -1.63 3.54
CA PHE A 69 5.03 -1.78 3.72
C PHE A 69 5.72 -0.82 2.76
N LEU A 70 6.43 0.18 3.27
CA LEU A 70 7.18 1.16 2.51
C LEU A 70 8.67 0.82 2.61
N THR A 71 9.35 0.78 1.47
CA THR A 71 10.80 0.78 1.40
C THR A 71 11.23 2.08 0.74
N GLU A 72 11.98 2.91 1.47
CA GLU A 72 12.47 4.16 0.91
C GLU A 72 13.56 3.89 -0.15
N SER A 73 13.74 4.85 -1.04
CA SER A 73 14.82 4.79 -2.02
C SER A 73 16.17 4.74 -1.31
N SER A 74 17.03 3.84 -1.75
CA SER A 74 18.42 3.74 -1.28
C SER A 74 19.36 4.74 -1.97
N HIS A 75 18.85 5.53 -2.93
CA HIS A 75 19.56 6.61 -3.59
C HIS A 75 19.24 7.97 -2.93
N ASP A 76 18.05 8.56 -3.17
CA ASP A 76 17.58 9.78 -2.52
C ASP A 76 16.08 9.69 -2.25
N ALA A 77 15.70 9.21 -1.06
CA ALA A 77 14.31 9.04 -0.67
C ALA A 77 13.46 10.32 -0.82
N SER A 78 14.05 11.51 -0.65
CA SER A 78 13.31 12.76 -0.71
C SER A 78 13.01 13.20 -2.15
N ALA A 79 13.93 12.96 -3.08
CA ALA A 79 13.81 13.40 -4.47
C ALA A 79 13.25 12.31 -5.41
N ASP A 80 13.50 11.04 -5.09
CA ASP A 80 13.13 9.92 -5.94
C ASP A 80 11.60 9.69 -5.96
N PRO A 81 11.05 9.14 -7.05
CA PRO A 81 9.61 8.95 -7.19
C PRO A 81 9.02 8.04 -6.12
N LEU A 82 7.72 8.21 -5.86
CA LEU A 82 6.92 7.26 -5.10
C LEU A 82 6.20 6.31 -6.06
N VAL A 83 6.32 5.00 -5.82
CA VAL A 83 5.65 3.96 -6.60
C VAL A 83 4.74 3.17 -5.67
N LEU A 84 3.43 3.20 -5.92
CA LEU A 84 2.50 2.24 -5.34
C LEU A 84 2.62 0.90 -6.08
N TRP A 85 2.78 -0.20 -5.35
CA TRP A 85 2.74 -1.56 -5.89
C TRP A 85 1.52 -2.33 -5.41
N LEU A 86 0.80 -2.96 -6.35
CA LEU A 86 -0.37 -3.81 -6.10
C LEU A 86 -0.21 -5.18 -6.79
N ASN A 87 -0.14 -6.26 -6.02
CA ASN A 87 -0.30 -7.60 -6.59
C ASN A 87 -1.79 -7.90 -6.88
N GLY A 88 -2.03 -8.77 -7.86
CA GLY A 88 -3.35 -9.28 -8.23
C GLY A 88 -3.65 -10.67 -7.64
N GLY A 89 -3.96 -11.65 -8.49
CA GLY A 89 -4.10 -13.06 -8.11
C GLY A 89 -5.28 -13.41 -7.18
N LEU A 90 -5.54 -14.70 -6.95
CA LEU A 90 -6.67 -15.19 -6.14
C LEU A 90 -6.36 -15.19 -4.63
N ARG A 91 -7.39 -15.06 -3.78
CA ARG A 91 -7.24 -15.23 -2.32
C ARG A 91 -6.62 -16.59 -1.92
N HIS A 92 -5.81 -16.60 -0.86
CA HIS A 92 -5.03 -17.74 -0.39
C HIS A 92 -5.86 -19.03 -0.12
N TRP A 93 -5.27 -20.20 -0.35
CA TRP A 93 -5.95 -21.52 -0.35
C TRP A 93 -6.66 -21.92 0.96
N LYS A 94 -6.27 -21.40 2.13
CA LYS A 94 -7.02 -21.64 3.38
C LYS A 94 -8.45 -21.07 3.32
N TYR A 95 -8.66 -19.96 2.61
CA TYR A 95 -10.00 -19.46 2.31
C TYR A 95 -10.76 -20.42 1.39
N PHE A 96 -10.06 -21.09 0.47
CA PHE A 96 -10.67 -22.11 -0.41
C PHE A 96 -11.25 -23.30 0.37
N GLU A 97 -10.59 -23.78 1.42
CA GLU A 97 -11.10 -24.88 2.27
C GLU A 97 -12.32 -24.48 3.11
N ILE A 98 -12.36 -23.24 3.61
CA ILE A 98 -13.55 -22.66 4.26
C ILE A 98 -14.70 -22.56 3.24
N CYS A 99 -14.39 -22.17 2.01
CA CYS A 99 -15.35 -22.01 0.93
C CYS A 99 -15.91 -23.32 0.36
N LYS A 100 -15.14 -24.41 0.37
CA LYS A 100 -15.66 -25.76 0.04
C LYS A 100 -16.82 -26.17 0.94
N LYS A 101 -16.84 -25.71 2.19
CA LYS A 101 -17.90 -26.01 3.15
C LYS A 101 -19.17 -25.18 2.93
N MET A 102 -19.10 -24.08 2.16
CA MET A 102 -20.24 -23.21 1.87
C MET A 102 -20.94 -23.63 0.57
N LYS A 103 -21.90 -24.56 0.68
CA LYS A 103 -22.59 -25.21 -0.46
C LYS A 103 -23.18 -24.25 -1.52
N ASN A 104 -23.50 -22.99 -1.18
CA ASN A 104 -24.17 -22.03 -2.07
C ASN A 104 -23.44 -20.68 -2.28
N LYS A 105 -22.17 -20.53 -1.87
CA LYS A 105 -21.42 -19.25 -2.00
C LYS A 105 -20.07 -19.37 -2.73
N LYS A 106 -19.89 -20.37 -3.60
CA LYS A 106 -18.65 -20.59 -4.37
C LYS A 106 -18.15 -19.34 -5.13
N LYS A 107 -19.07 -18.51 -5.64
CA LYS A 107 -18.76 -17.29 -6.41
C LYS A 107 -18.11 -16.17 -5.57
N LEU A 108 -18.24 -16.20 -4.24
CA LEU A 108 -17.68 -15.18 -3.33
C LEU A 108 -16.17 -15.40 -3.05
N CYS A 109 -15.65 -16.59 -3.34
CA CYS A 109 -14.36 -17.04 -2.84
C CYS A 109 -13.22 -17.01 -3.87
N ALA A 110 -13.55 -16.99 -5.16
CA ALA A 110 -12.61 -16.86 -6.27
C ALA A 110 -12.41 -15.37 -6.65
N GLY A 111 -12.36 -14.51 -5.64
CA GLY A 111 -12.07 -13.09 -5.83
C GLY A 111 -10.56 -12.85 -5.81
N PRO A 112 -10.11 -11.73 -6.39
CA PRO A 112 -8.72 -11.34 -6.32
C PRO A 112 -8.31 -11.04 -4.86
N GLY A 113 -7.03 -11.24 -4.51
CA GLY A 113 -6.54 -11.01 -3.16
C GLY A 113 -5.25 -11.70 -2.77
N CYS A 114 -4.26 -11.76 -3.67
CA CYS A 114 -2.89 -12.01 -3.23
C CYS A 114 -2.34 -10.76 -2.53
N SER A 115 -1.44 -10.99 -1.58
CA SER A 115 -0.75 -9.93 -0.85
C SER A 115 0.28 -9.23 -1.73
N SER A 116 0.37 -7.91 -1.61
CA SER A 116 1.45 -7.12 -2.21
C SER A 116 2.82 -7.37 -1.57
N LEU A 117 2.86 -8.10 -0.45
CA LEU A 117 4.11 -8.57 0.14
C LEU A 117 4.78 -9.67 -0.69
N ILE A 118 4.08 -10.26 -1.66
CA ILE A 118 4.74 -11.08 -2.69
C ILE A 118 5.69 -10.18 -3.50
N GLY A 119 5.22 -9.01 -3.96
CA GLY A 119 6.06 -7.98 -4.57
C GLY A 119 7.28 -7.62 -3.72
N GLN A 120 7.07 -7.39 -2.43
CA GLN A 120 8.13 -7.03 -1.47
C GLN A 120 9.15 -8.16 -1.25
N PHE A 121 8.69 -9.41 -1.09
CA PHE A 121 9.54 -10.51 -0.59
C PHE A 121 9.88 -11.60 -1.61
N ARG A 122 9.42 -11.49 -2.86
CA ARG A 122 9.64 -12.48 -3.93
C ARG A 122 9.94 -11.88 -5.30
N GLU A 123 9.64 -10.60 -5.52
CA GLU A 123 9.77 -9.98 -6.83
C GLU A 123 10.79 -8.83 -6.76
N LEU A 124 10.32 -7.60 -6.54
CA LEU A 124 11.08 -6.37 -6.75
C LEU A 124 11.53 -5.67 -5.46
N GLY A 125 11.05 -6.09 -4.29
CA GLY A 125 11.47 -5.50 -3.03
C GLY A 125 12.92 -5.84 -2.67
N PRO A 126 13.51 -5.12 -1.70
CA PRO A 126 14.92 -5.24 -1.33
C PRO A 126 15.30 -6.56 -0.64
N PHE A 127 14.32 -7.33 -0.18
CA PHE A 127 14.59 -8.54 0.58
C PHE A 127 13.82 -9.70 -0.02
N HIS A 128 14.48 -10.82 -0.30
CA HIS A 128 13.81 -12.06 -0.65
C HIS A 128 13.80 -12.98 0.55
N ALA A 129 12.61 -13.33 1.03
CA ALA A 129 12.50 -14.40 2.02
C ALA A 129 12.68 -15.75 1.31
N TYR A 130 13.34 -16.73 1.89
CA TYR A 130 13.41 -18.06 1.30
C TYR A 130 13.33 -19.12 2.38
N ARG A 131 13.00 -20.33 1.96
CA ARG A 131 13.04 -21.49 2.83
C ARG A 131 14.39 -22.17 2.59
N GLU A 132 15.18 -22.27 3.64
CA GLU A 132 16.43 -23.02 3.61
C GLU A 132 16.13 -24.50 3.30
N HIS A 133 16.96 -25.13 2.46
CA HIS A 133 16.80 -26.51 2.01
C HIS A 133 15.50 -26.81 1.23
N TYR A 134 14.91 -25.80 0.58
CA TYR A 134 13.83 -25.98 -0.40
C TYR A 134 14.43 -25.95 -1.82
N GLN A 135 14.39 -27.06 -2.56
CA GLN A 135 14.75 -27.01 -3.98
C GLN A 135 13.54 -26.70 -4.85
N ASP A 136 13.88 -26.24 -6.05
CA ASP A 136 13.03 -25.54 -6.99
C ASP A 136 11.90 -26.39 -7.62
N TRP A 137 11.07 -25.70 -8.39
CA TRP A 137 9.96 -26.27 -9.17
C TRP A 137 10.41 -27.32 -10.21
N ASN A 138 11.71 -27.41 -10.51
CA ASN A 138 12.29 -28.39 -11.45
C ASN A 138 12.53 -29.77 -10.83
N GLY A 139 12.12 -29.97 -9.57
CA GLY A 139 11.83 -31.29 -9.03
C GLY A 139 13.05 -32.16 -8.76
N LYS A 140 14.22 -31.57 -8.48
CA LYS A 140 15.40 -32.40 -8.18
C LYS A 140 15.54 -32.83 -6.73
N ASP A 141 15.11 -32.05 -5.74
CA ASP A 141 14.93 -32.54 -4.36
C ASP A 141 13.86 -31.73 -3.61
N GLY A 142 12.79 -32.40 -3.19
CA GLY A 142 11.79 -31.78 -2.33
C GLY A 142 12.36 -31.39 -0.96
N PRO A 143 11.61 -30.63 -0.13
CA PRO A 143 12.06 -30.33 1.22
C PRO A 143 12.38 -31.64 1.95
N ASP A 144 13.60 -31.79 2.44
CA ASP A 144 13.95 -32.87 3.34
C ASP A 144 13.04 -32.76 4.58
N LYS A 145 12.04 -33.64 4.65
CA LYS A 145 11.02 -33.63 5.70
C LYS A 145 11.60 -34.02 7.07
N SER A 146 12.84 -34.51 7.11
CA SER A 146 13.56 -34.80 8.36
C SER A 146 14.24 -33.56 8.95
N GLN A 147 14.46 -32.52 8.14
CA GLN A 147 15.04 -31.25 8.57
C GLN A 147 13.93 -30.30 9.06
N LYS A 148 14.18 -29.63 10.18
CA LYS A 148 13.30 -28.56 10.66
C LYS A 148 13.32 -27.43 9.62
N ALA A 149 12.13 -26.95 9.24
CA ALA A 149 12.05 -25.80 8.32
C ALA A 149 12.80 -24.60 8.94
N SER A 150 13.82 -24.12 8.23
CA SER A 150 14.52 -22.88 8.51
C SER A 150 14.21 -21.87 7.40
N TYR A 151 14.18 -20.60 7.76
CA TYR A 151 13.78 -19.49 6.88
C TYR A 151 14.87 -18.43 6.94
N GLY A 152 15.31 -17.99 5.76
CA GLY A 152 16.31 -16.95 5.61
C GLY A 152 15.75 -15.73 4.88
N VAL A 153 16.48 -14.64 4.95
CA VAL A 153 16.24 -13.41 4.18
C VAL A 153 17.54 -12.98 3.53
N GLU A 154 17.52 -12.75 2.23
CA GLU A 154 18.66 -12.24 1.47
C GLU A 154 18.33 -10.91 0.80
N TYR A 155 19.37 -10.11 0.52
CA TYR A 155 19.21 -8.85 -0.20
C TYR A 155 19.04 -9.08 -1.70
N ASN A 156 18.10 -8.38 -2.31
CA ASN A 156 17.87 -8.38 -3.75
C ASN A 156 18.68 -7.25 -4.42
N PRO A 157 19.75 -7.55 -5.18
CA PRO A 157 20.57 -6.52 -5.84
C PRO A 157 19.85 -5.82 -7.01
N TYR A 158 18.70 -6.34 -7.45
CA TYR A 158 17.89 -5.78 -8.54
C TYR A 158 16.62 -5.10 -8.04
N THR A 159 16.61 -4.71 -6.77
CA THR A 159 15.43 -4.12 -6.15
C THR A 159 15.06 -2.76 -6.77
N PHE A 160 13.76 -2.52 -6.88
CA PHE A 160 13.24 -1.26 -7.40
C PHE A 160 13.42 -0.10 -6.40
N ASN A 161 13.69 -0.39 -5.12
CA ASN A 161 14.04 0.68 -4.17
C ASN A 161 15.46 1.24 -4.38
N SER A 162 16.17 0.83 -5.43
CA SER A 162 17.40 1.49 -5.88
C SER A 162 17.17 2.82 -6.60
N PHE A 163 15.94 3.11 -7.04
CA PHE A 163 15.60 4.32 -7.79
C PHE A 163 14.23 4.93 -7.45
N ALA A 164 13.55 4.40 -6.43
CA ALA A 164 12.20 4.84 -6.06
C ALA A 164 11.86 4.47 -4.61
N ASN A 165 10.95 5.22 -4.00
CA ASN A 165 10.27 4.81 -2.77
C ASN A 165 9.14 3.86 -3.16
N ILE A 166 9.15 2.62 -2.68
CA ILE A 166 8.14 1.61 -3.05
C ILE A 166 7.17 1.38 -1.90
N LEU A 167 5.91 1.72 -2.13
CA LEU A 167 4.79 1.48 -1.23
C LEU A 167 4.03 0.21 -1.66
N PHE A 168 4.23 -0.89 -0.94
CA PHE A 168 3.46 -2.11 -1.10
C PHE A 168 2.19 -2.00 -0.25
N LEU A 169 1.02 -2.07 -0.89
CA LEU A 169 -0.26 -1.96 -0.21
C LEU A 169 -1.02 -3.29 -0.29
N GLU A 170 -1.36 -3.87 0.86
CA GLU A 170 -2.20 -5.07 0.89
C GLU A 170 -3.67 -4.70 0.65
N SER A 171 -4.11 -4.88 -0.59
CA SER A 171 -5.45 -4.54 -1.07
C SER A 171 -5.98 -5.70 -1.92
N PRO A 172 -7.30 -5.97 -1.94
CA PRO A 172 -8.36 -5.25 -1.24
C PRO A 172 -8.38 -5.50 0.28
N MET A 173 -9.33 -4.89 0.98
CA MET A 173 -9.64 -5.23 2.37
C MET A 173 -9.71 -6.75 2.56
N CYS A 174 -9.21 -7.27 3.69
CA CYS A 174 -9.06 -8.70 3.98
C CYS A 174 -7.94 -9.45 3.25
N VAL A 175 -7.04 -8.75 2.57
CA VAL A 175 -5.79 -9.32 2.06
C VAL A 175 -4.69 -9.21 3.10
N GLY A 176 -4.03 -10.32 3.40
CA GLY A 176 -2.89 -10.36 4.32
C GLY A 176 -3.23 -9.86 5.71
N PHE A 177 -2.58 -8.77 6.12
CA PHE A 177 -2.76 -8.10 7.40
C PHE A 177 -3.86 -7.03 7.37
N SER A 178 -4.41 -6.67 6.22
CA SER A 178 -5.51 -5.70 6.08
C SER A 178 -6.83 -6.27 6.62
N TYR A 179 -7.61 -5.47 7.35
CA TYR A 179 -8.84 -5.93 8.01
C TYR A 179 -9.94 -4.86 8.08
N PRO A 180 -11.22 -5.25 7.97
CA PRO A 180 -12.35 -4.33 8.10
C PRO A 180 -12.59 -3.96 9.56
N ASN A 181 -13.33 -2.89 9.81
CA ASN A 181 -13.69 -2.47 11.18
C ASN A 181 -14.41 -3.58 11.98
N SER A 182 -15.17 -4.45 11.29
CA SER A 182 -15.84 -5.61 11.90
C SER A 182 -14.88 -6.70 12.37
N MET A 183 -13.62 -6.67 11.91
CA MET A 183 -12.62 -7.75 12.03
C MET A 183 -13.08 -9.09 11.43
N ASP A 184 -14.20 -9.10 10.69
CA ASP A 184 -14.78 -10.28 10.08
C ASP A 184 -14.66 -10.24 8.56
N CYS A 185 -13.64 -10.94 8.06
CA CYS A 185 -13.39 -11.11 6.64
C CYS A 185 -14.23 -12.20 5.97
N THR A 186 -15.08 -12.91 6.72
CA THR A 186 -15.96 -13.96 6.15
C THR A 186 -17.24 -13.39 5.57
N THR A 187 -17.64 -12.21 6.05
CA THR A 187 -18.85 -11.49 5.62
C THR A 187 -18.55 -10.23 4.81
N PHE A 188 -17.30 -9.73 4.84
CA PHE A 188 -16.89 -8.56 4.07
C PHE A 188 -16.94 -8.81 2.55
N VAL A 189 -17.61 -7.91 1.83
CA VAL A 189 -17.74 -7.98 0.36
C VAL A 189 -17.01 -6.80 -0.27
N ALA A 190 -15.86 -7.09 -0.88
CA ALA A 190 -15.17 -6.16 -1.76
C ALA A 190 -15.63 -6.35 -3.21
N ASN A 191 -15.69 -5.25 -3.96
CA ASN A 191 -15.77 -5.25 -5.41
C ASN A 191 -14.76 -4.22 -5.95
N ASP A 192 -14.63 -4.12 -7.26
CA ASP A 192 -13.62 -3.24 -7.87
C ASP A 192 -13.81 -1.76 -7.49
N ASN A 193 -15.06 -1.28 -7.43
CA ASN A 193 -15.35 0.11 -7.10
C ASN A 193 -15.07 0.43 -5.62
N THR A 194 -15.43 -0.47 -4.70
CA THR A 194 -15.09 -0.29 -3.28
C THR A 194 -13.59 -0.42 -3.05
N THR A 195 -12.91 -1.31 -3.76
CA THR A 195 -11.45 -1.46 -3.72
C THR A 195 -10.74 -0.19 -4.20
N ALA A 196 -11.15 0.38 -5.35
CA ALA A 196 -10.60 1.64 -5.84
C ALA A 196 -10.85 2.79 -4.84
N THR A 197 -12.01 2.78 -4.17
CA THR A 197 -12.33 3.79 -3.15
C THR A 197 -11.43 3.68 -1.92
N TYR A 198 -11.29 2.50 -1.33
CA TYR A 198 -10.41 2.30 -0.18
C TYR A 198 -8.93 2.50 -0.52
N ASN A 199 -8.48 2.13 -1.71
CA ASN A 199 -7.10 2.40 -2.13
C ASN A 199 -6.82 3.90 -2.26
N TYR A 200 -7.78 4.68 -2.78
CA TYR A 200 -7.66 6.13 -2.80
C TYR A 200 -7.64 6.73 -1.39
N GLU A 201 -8.53 6.29 -0.50
CA GLU A 201 -8.54 6.73 0.90
C GLU A 201 -7.22 6.39 1.61
N ALA A 202 -6.67 5.20 1.37
CA ALA A 202 -5.37 4.80 1.89
C ALA A 202 -4.25 5.69 1.34
N LEU A 203 -4.27 6.07 0.07
CA LEU A 203 -3.30 7.04 -0.47
C LEU A 203 -3.44 8.43 0.17
N GLN A 204 -4.65 8.90 0.44
CA GLN A 204 -4.86 10.15 1.18
C GLN A 204 -4.28 10.06 2.60
N ALA A 205 -4.58 8.96 3.31
CA ALA A 205 -4.02 8.71 4.64
C ALA A 205 -2.49 8.57 4.62
N PHE A 206 -1.94 7.92 3.59
CA PHE A 206 -0.49 7.78 3.42
C PHE A 206 0.18 9.13 3.20
N MET A 207 -0.34 9.96 2.30
CA MET A 207 0.23 11.28 2.04
C MET A 207 0.10 12.22 3.24
N ALA A 208 -0.95 12.09 4.04
CA ALA A 208 -1.07 12.82 5.30
C ALA A 208 -0.06 12.34 6.36
N LYS A 209 0.22 11.03 6.39
CA LYS A 209 1.18 10.38 7.29
C LYS A 209 2.64 10.63 6.86
N PHE A 210 2.90 10.76 5.57
CA PHE A 210 4.21 10.99 4.97
C PHE A 210 4.18 12.23 4.06
N PRO A 211 4.04 13.44 4.63
CA PRO A 211 3.85 14.66 3.85
C PRO A 211 5.02 15.00 2.92
N GLN A 212 6.21 14.45 3.18
CA GLN A 212 7.37 14.63 2.31
C GLN A 212 7.16 14.06 0.90
N TYR A 213 6.28 13.04 0.74
CA TYR A 213 6.03 12.40 -0.56
C TYR A 213 4.96 13.08 -1.41
N VAL A 214 4.26 14.08 -0.87
CA VAL A 214 3.13 14.75 -1.55
C VAL A 214 3.53 15.33 -2.90
N ASN A 215 4.75 15.86 -3.00
CA ASN A 215 5.25 16.51 -4.22
C ASN A 215 6.04 15.58 -5.13
N ASN A 216 6.39 14.37 -4.69
CA ASN A 216 7.15 13.42 -5.48
C ASN A 216 6.35 13.02 -6.73
N ASN A 217 7.07 12.64 -7.79
CA ASN A 217 6.41 12.03 -8.93
C ASN A 217 5.79 10.70 -8.48
N PHE A 218 4.48 10.54 -8.67
CA PHE A 218 3.75 9.37 -8.21
C PHE A 218 3.42 8.43 -9.37
N TYR A 219 3.72 7.15 -9.19
CA TYR A 219 3.46 6.10 -10.16
C TYR A 219 2.66 4.98 -9.50
N ILE A 220 1.85 4.28 -10.31
CA ILE A 220 1.12 3.10 -9.85
C ILE A 220 1.54 1.92 -10.71
N ALA A 221 2.10 0.91 -10.06
CA ALA A 221 2.55 -0.32 -10.68
C ALA A 221 1.89 -1.54 -10.02
N GLY A 222 1.89 -2.66 -10.72
CA GLY A 222 1.36 -3.91 -10.19
C GLY A 222 1.25 -4.99 -11.25
N GLU A 223 0.61 -6.10 -10.88
CA GLU A 223 0.56 -7.27 -11.74
C GLU A 223 -0.77 -8.04 -11.69
N SER A 224 -1.01 -8.89 -12.70
CA SER A 224 -2.15 -9.81 -12.75
C SER A 224 -3.49 -9.04 -12.67
N TYR A 225 -4.38 -9.35 -11.71
CA TYR A 225 -5.65 -8.64 -11.50
C TYR A 225 -5.49 -7.15 -11.15
N ALA A 226 -4.28 -6.67 -10.87
CA ALA A 226 -4.00 -5.24 -10.83
C ALA A 226 -4.32 -4.54 -12.16
N GLY A 227 -4.45 -5.28 -13.27
CA GLY A 227 -5.03 -4.80 -14.53
C GLY A 227 -6.46 -4.25 -14.40
N HIS A 228 -7.22 -4.66 -13.39
CA HIS A 228 -8.49 -4.03 -13.00
C HIS A 228 -8.29 -2.95 -11.94
N TYR A 229 -7.44 -3.18 -10.94
CA TYR A 229 -7.25 -2.25 -9.82
C TYR A 229 -6.66 -0.91 -10.25
N ILE A 230 -5.57 -0.94 -11.03
CA ILE A 230 -4.77 0.24 -11.35
C ILE A 230 -5.55 1.21 -12.23
N PRO A 231 -6.24 0.79 -13.32
CA PRO A 231 -7.03 1.73 -14.12
C PRO A 231 -8.18 2.37 -13.33
N GLN A 232 -8.86 1.60 -12.48
CA GLN A 232 -10.00 2.11 -11.69
C GLN A 232 -9.55 3.07 -10.58
N LEU A 233 -8.46 2.75 -9.88
CA LEU A 233 -7.83 3.67 -8.92
C LEU A 233 -7.34 4.95 -9.62
N THR A 234 -6.66 4.80 -10.77
CA THR A 234 -6.17 5.94 -11.57
C THR A 234 -7.31 6.85 -12.01
N TRP A 235 -8.41 6.26 -12.49
CA TRP A 235 -9.61 7.03 -12.83
C TRP A 235 -10.13 7.81 -11.62
N LYS A 236 -10.25 7.16 -10.45
CA LYS A 236 -10.70 7.83 -9.22
C LYS A 236 -9.77 8.99 -8.85
N ILE A 237 -8.46 8.80 -8.88
CA ILE A 237 -7.46 9.85 -8.61
C ILE A 237 -7.64 11.03 -9.56
N ILE A 238 -7.80 10.79 -10.85
CA ILE A 238 -8.00 11.87 -11.84
C ILE A 238 -9.27 12.66 -11.54
N GLN A 239 -10.36 12.00 -11.16
CA GLN A 239 -11.61 12.69 -10.81
C GLN A 239 -11.47 13.53 -9.53
N GLU A 240 -10.84 12.99 -8.50
CA GLU A 240 -10.63 13.72 -7.24
C GLU A 240 -9.64 14.88 -7.42
N ASN A 241 -8.55 14.69 -8.19
CA ASN A 241 -7.62 15.76 -8.56
C ASN A 241 -8.30 16.91 -9.31
N LYS A 242 -9.32 16.63 -10.14
CA LYS A 242 -10.13 17.68 -10.79
C LYS A 242 -10.95 18.46 -9.77
N LYS A 243 -11.59 17.78 -8.81
CA LYS A 243 -12.34 18.44 -7.74
C LYS A 243 -11.43 19.34 -6.91
N ILE A 244 -10.24 18.87 -6.54
CA ILE A 244 -9.24 19.65 -5.79
C ILE A 244 -8.84 20.90 -6.57
N LYS A 245 -8.48 20.76 -7.86
CA LYS A 245 -8.12 21.91 -8.71
C LYS A 245 -9.24 22.94 -8.88
N ASN A 246 -10.50 22.50 -8.82
CA ASN A 246 -11.67 23.38 -8.90
C ASN A 246 -12.09 23.95 -7.54
N GLY A 247 -11.34 23.70 -6.46
CA GLY A 247 -11.70 24.16 -5.11
C GLY A 247 -12.93 23.46 -4.52
N GLN A 248 -13.25 22.24 -5.00
CA GLN A 248 -14.43 21.47 -4.57
C GLN A 248 -14.08 20.38 -3.54
N SER A 249 -12.81 20.20 -3.21
CA SER A 249 -12.32 19.23 -2.24
C SER A 249 -10.98 19.68 -1.66
N ASP A 250 -10.81 19.50 -0.35
CA ASP A 250 -9.56 19.77 0.38
C ASP A 250 -8.65 18.54 0.47
N ASN A 251 -8.95 17.50 -0.31
CA ASN A 251 -8.11 16.31 -0.42
C ASN A 251 -6.71 16.66 -0.94
N ILE A 252 -5.73 15.80 -0.65
CA ILE A 252 -4.36 15.93 -1.12
C ILE A 252 -4.30 15.60 -2.62
N TYR A 253 -3.79 16.55 -3.41
CA TYR A 253 -3.57 16.34 -4.84
C TYR A 253 -2.47 15.30 -5.06
N LEU A 254 -2.77 14.23 -5.80
CA LEU A 254 -1.80 13.16 -6.09
C LEU A 254 -1.11 13.43 -7.43
N ASN A 255 0.21 13.62 -7.43
CA ASN A 255 1.02 13.96 -8.61
C ASN A 255 1.30 12.74 -9.52
N ILE A 256 0.24 12.07 -9.98
CA ILE A 256 0.34 10.87 -10.82
C ILE A 256 0.98 11.19 -12.18
N LYS A 257 2.00 10.42 -12.57
CA LYS A 257 2.74 10.58 -13.83
C LYS A 257 2.47 9.46 -14.83
N SER A 258 2.43 8.21 -14.37
CA SER A 258 2.20 7.06 -15.24
C SER A 258 1.71 5.84 -14.44
N ILE A 259 1.24 4.84 -15.18
CA ILE A 259 0.90 3.51 -14.67
C ILE A 259 1.69 2.44 -15.43
N ALA A 260 2.02 1.34 -14.76
CA ALA A 260 2.63 0.16 -15.36
C ALA A 260 1.95 -1.11 -14.86
N ILE A 261 1.67 -2.08 -15.71
CA ILE A 261 0.99 -3.30 -15.29
C ILE A 261 1.64 -4.52 -15.93
N GLY A 262 2.23 -5.38 -15.11
CA GLY A 262 2.87 -6.63 -15.53
C GLY A 262 1.85 -7.75 -15.70
N ASN A 263 1.87 -8.43 -16.85
CA ASN A 263 1.01 -9.57 -17.16
C ASN A 263 -0.46 -9.37 -16.72
N PRO A 264 -1.11 -8.25 -17.12
CA PRO A 264 -2.38 -7.86 -16.52
C PRO A 264 -3.54 -8.72 -17.00
N SER A 265 -4.53 -8.95 -16.12
CA SER A 265 -5.90 -9.27 -16.53
C SER A 265 -6.61 -7.95 -16.83
N THR A 266 -7.02 -7.73 -18.07
CA THR A 266 -7.65 -6.49 -18.56
C THR A 266 -9.04 -6.74 -19.12
N GLU A 267 -9.17 -7.70 -20.03
CA GLU A 267 -10.42 -7.99 -20.73
C GLU A 267 -10.52 -9.47 -21.02
N HIS A 268 -11.58 -10.09 -20.50
CA HIS A 268 -11.69 -11.55 -20.49
C HIS A 268 -11.76 -12.15 -21.90
N ASN A 269 -12.49 -11.55 -22.83
CA ASN A 269 -12.68 -12.22 -24.13
C ASN A 269 -11.38 -12.28 -24.92
N SER A 270 -10.66 -11.17 -25.06
CA SER A 270 -9.38 -11.07 -25.78
C SER A 270 -8.27 -11.91 -25.16
N GLN A 271 -8.30 -12.14 -23.85
CA GLN A 271 -7.28 -12.93 -23.16
C GLN A 271 -7.57 -14.43 -23.11
N TRP A 272 -8.83 -14.83 -23.30
CA TRP A 272 -9.27 -16.23 -23.29
C TRP A 272 -9.74 -16.74 -24.67
N PHE A 273 -9.57 -15.94 -25.74
CA PHE A 273 -9.72 -16.39 -27.13
C PHE A 273 -8.57 -17.35 -27.51
N GLU A 274 -8.60 -18.57 -26.99
CA GLU A 274 -7.96 -19.74 -27.60
C GLU A 274 -9.04 -20.51 -28.35
N GLY A 275 -9.14 -20.30 -29.67
CA GLY A 275 -9.95 -21.18 -30.53
C GLY A 275 -10.66 -20.55 -31.71
N LEU A 276 -9.99 -19.71 -32.52
CA LEU A 276 -10.33 -19.46 -33.93
C LEU A 276 -9.13 -18.81 -34.65
N PHE A 277 -8.06 -19.57 -34.88
CA PHE A 277 -7.14 -19.43 -36.02
C PHE A 277 -6.53 -20.79 -36.34
#